data_AF-A0A956RDY5-F1
#
_entry.id   AF-A0A956RDY5-F1
#
_cell.length_a   1.000
_cell.length_b   1.000
_cell.length_c   1.000
_cell.angle_alpha   90.00
_cell.angle_beta   90.00
_cell.angle_gamma   90.00
#
_symmetry.space_group_name_H-M   'P 1'
#
loop_
_entity.id
_entity.type
_entity.pdbx_description
1 polymer ?
#
loop_
_entity_poly.entity_id
_entity_poly.type
_entity_poly.pdbx_seq_one_letter_code
_entity_poly.pdbx_strand_id
1 'polypeptide(L)' 'PGVRLHNVMRCLEDGDGTRIRERSRIEAPRVLLGYVRRVALAAHTTMFEAIRAHLEREPTRRP' A
#
# COMPACT_ATOMS: atom_id res chain seq x y z
N PRO A 1 0.50 3.87 -25.09
CA PRO A 1 0.56 2.78 -24.09
C PRO A 1 0.59 3.36 -22.67
N GLY A 2 -0.48 3.15 -21.89
CA GLY A 2 -0.59 3.68 -20.52
C GLY A 2 -0.36 2.59 -19.47
N VAL A 3 -0.02 3.01 -18.26
CA VAL A 3 -0.05 2.17 -17.05
C VAL A 3 -1.25 2.63 -16.21
N ARG A 4 -2.09 1.69 -15.77
CA ARG A 4 -3.19 1.96 -14.84
C ARG A 4 -3.00 1.12 -13.59
N LEU A 5 -3.25 1.74 -12.45
CA LEU A 5 -3.19 1.12 -11.13
C LEU A 5 -4.54 1.33 -10.45
N HIS A 6 -5.17 0.25 -10.03
CA HIS A 6 -6.38 0.31 -9.23
C HIS A 6 -6.12 -0.36 -7.88
N ASN A 7 -6.20 0.42 -6.81
CA ASN A 7 -5.89 -0.01 -5.46
C ASN A 7 -7.16 0.01 -4.61
N VAL A 8 -7.34 -1.05 -3.83
CA VAL A 8 -8.37 -1.13 -2.79
C VAL A 8 -7.68 -1.45 -1.48
N MET A 9 -7.73 -0.51 -0.54
CA MET A 9 -7.21 -0.68 0.81
C MET A 9 -8.34 -0.96 1.78
N ARG A 10 -8.10 -1.84 2.76
CA ARG A 10 -9.02 -2.12 3.86
C ARG A 10 -8.24 -2.11 5.17
N CYS A 11 -8.78 -1.43 6.16
CA CYS A 11 -8.33 -1.53 7.55
C CYS A 11 -9.20 -2.59 8.24
N LEU A 12 -8.55 -3.54 8.90
CA LEU A 12 -9.17 -4.62 9.63
C LEU A 12 -8.70 -4.53 11.08
N GLU A 13 -9.58 -4.85 12.02
CA GLU A 13 -9.19 -5.02 13.42
C GLU A 13 -8.21 -6.20 13.55
N ASP A 14 -7.18 -6.02 14.39
CA ASP A 14 -6.16 -7.04 14.65
C ASP A 14 -5.65 -6.90 16.09
N GLY A 15 -6.45 -7.41 17.04
CA GLY A 15 -6.19 -7.26 18.48
C GLY A 15 -6.18 -5.79 18.90
N ASP A 16 -5.10 -5.35 19.53
CA ASP A 16 -4.88 -3.96 19.94
C ASP A 16 -4.39 -3.06 18.79
N GLY A 17 -4.33 -3.59 17.57
CA GLY A 17 -3.82 -2.91 16.39
C GLY A 17 -4.79 -2.91 15.21
N THR A 18 -4.29 -2.40 14.09
CA THR A 18 -5.00 -2.40 12.81
C THR A 18 -4.16 -3.12 11.76
N ARG A 19 -4.75 -4.12 11.11
CA ARG A 19 -4.17 -4.75 9.93
C ARG A 19 -4.64 -4.04 8.68
N ILE A 20 -3.71 -3.44 7.96
CA ILE A 20 -3.99 -2.85 6.65
C ILE A 20 -3.75 -3.90 5.58
N ARG A 21 -4.75 -4.12 4.73
CA ARG A 21 -4.64 -4.99 3.55
C ARG A 21 -4.94 -4.20 2.29
N GLU A 22 -4.02 -4.22 1.35
CA GLU A 22 -4.20 -3.64 0.03
C GLU A 22 -4.26 -4.72 -1.05
N ARG A 23 -5.17 -4.52 -2.01
CA ARG A 23 -5.23 -5.25 -3.26
C ARG A 23 -5.03 -4.26 -4.42
N SER A 24 -3.98 -4.50 -5.20
CA SER A 24 -3.66 -3.70 -6.37
C SER A 24 -3.86 -4.51 -7.66
N ARG A 25 -4.56 -3.92 -8.63
CA ARG A 25 -4.65 -4.41 -10.01
C ARG A 25 -3.82 -3.48 -10.91
N ILE A 26 -2.87 -4.06 -11.63
CA ILE A 26 -1.95 -3.33 -12.52
C ILE A 26 -2.29 -3.71 -13.96
N GLU A 27 -2.50 -2.70 -14.80
CA GLU A 27 -2.64 -2.84 -16.24
C GLU A 27 -1.49 -2.09 -16.91
N ALA A 28 -0.66 -2.80 -17.67
CA ALA A 28 0.52 -2.25 -18.33
C ALA A 28 0.83 -3.05 -19.62
N PRO A 29 1.58 -2.48 -20.58
CA PRO A 29 2.10 -3.23 -21.71
C PRO A 29 2.88 -4.47 -21.24
N ARG A 30 2.71 -5.60 -21.93
CA ARG A 30 3.27 -6.91 -21.53
C ARG A 30 4.78 -6.84 -21.23
N VAL A 31 5.53 -6.11 -22.07
CA VAL A 31 6.98 -5.92 -21.94
C VAL A 31 7.38 -5.15 -20.68
N LEU A 32 6.49 -4.31 -20.13
CA LEU A 32 6.74 -3.51 -18.93
C LEU A 32 6.14 -4.11 -17.66
N LEU A 33 5.22 -5.08 -17.76
CA LEU A 33 4.43 -5.56 -16.62
C LEU A 33 5.31 -6.03 -15.44
N GLY A 34 6.40 -6.74 -15.74
CA GLY A 34 7.34 -7.20 -14.71
C GLY A 34 8.06 -6.05 -14.00
N TYR A 35 8.45 -5.01 -14.73
CA TYR A 35 9.08 -3.81 -14.16
C TYR A 35 8.09 -3.02 -13.31
N VAL A 36 6.91 -2.73 -13.87
CA VAL A 36 5.85 -1.96 -13.17
C VAL A 36 5.43 -2.67 -11.88
N ARG A 37 5.29 -4.00 -11.90
CA ARG A 37 4.96 -4.77 -10.70
C ARG A 37 6.01 -4.61 -9.59
N ARG A 38 7.30 -4.66 -9.93
CA ARG A 38 8.38 -4.50 -8.93
C ARG A 38 8.41 -3.10 -8.33
N VAL A 39 8.28 -2.08 -9.19
CA VAL A 39 8.26 -0.68 -8.75
C VAL A 39 7.03 -0.41 -7.87
N ALA A 40 5.84 -0.88 -8.27
CA ALA A 40 4.63 -0.72 -7.48
C ALA A 40 4.74 -1.41 -6.11
N LEU A 41 5.29 -2.63 -6.07
CA LEU A 41 5.51 -3.33 -4.80
C LEU A 41 6.47 -2.55 -3.89
N ALA A 42 7.61 -2.09 -4.41
CA ALA A 42 8.58 -1.33 -3.62
C ALA A 42 7.96 -0.03 -3.07
N ALA A 43 7.27 0.73 -3.92
CA ALA A 43 6.62 1.97 -3.52
C ALA A 43 5.56 1.76 -2.44
N HIS A 44 4.74 0.71 -2.56
CA HIS A 44 3.70 0.41 -1.59
C HIS A 44 4.26 -0.10 -0.26
N THR A 45 5.34 -0.89 -0.29
CA THR A 45 6.06 -1.28 0.94
C THR A 45 6.58 -0.04 1.67
N THR A 46 7.26 0.88 0.98
CA THR A 46 7.74 2.14 1.58
C THR A 46 6.59 2.99 2.11
N MET A 47 5.46 3.05 1.40
CA MET A 47 4.26 3.76 1.85
C MET A 47 3.74 3.17 3.17
N PHE A 48 3.61 1.84 3.30
CA PHE A 48 3.15 1.22 4.55
C PHE A 48 4.11 1.40 5.70
N GLU A 49 5.41 1.34 5.46
CA GLU A 49 6.44 1.64 6.47
C GLU A 49 6.33 3.08 6.98
N ALA A 50 6.11 4.04 6.07
CA ALA A 50 5.93 5.44 6.44
C ALA A 50 4.64 5.67 7.23
N ILE A 51 3.52 5.06 6.83
CA ILE A 51 2.25 5.12 7.57
C ILE A 51 2.45 4.56 8.98
N ARG A 52 3.09 3.39 9.10
CA ARG A 52 3.38 2.77 10.39
C ARG A 52 4.21 3.70 11.28
N ALA A 53 5.32 4.23 10.75
CA ALA A 53 6.21 5.11 11.49
C ALA A 53 5.50 6.41 11.93
N HIS A 54 4.60 6.95 11.10
CA HIS A 54 3.82 8.13 11.46
C HIS A 54 2.85 7.83 12.61
N LEU A 55 2.11 6.73 12.54
CA LEU A 55 1.14 6.33 13.58
C LEU A 55 1.82 5.92 14.89
N GLU A 56 3.03 5.36 14.84
CA GLU A 56 3.81 5.03 16.04
C GLU A 56 4.40 6.27 16.72
N ARG A 57 4.73 7.32 15.95
CA ARG A 57 5.26 8.60 16.48
C ARG A 57 4.18 9.49 17.07
N GLU A 58 2.99 9.46 16.48
CA GLU A 58 1.81 10.15 17.00
C GLU A 58 0.81 9.10 17.50
N PRO A 59 0.99 8.53 18.72
CA PRO A 59 -0.03 7.67 19.31
C PRO A 59 -1.31 8.50 19.36
N THR A 60 -2.26 8.10 18.52
CA THR A 60 -3.38 8.93 18.10
C THR A 60 -4.03 9.57 19.33
N ARG A 61 -3.99 10.90 19.40
CA ARG A 61 -4.67 11.67 20.43
C ARG A 61 -6.16 11.34 20.29
N ARG A 62 -6.70 10.50 21.18
CA ARG A 62 -8.16 10.27 21.25
C ARG A 62 -8.81 11.61 21.59
N PRO A 63 -9.86 12.05 20.85
CA PRO A 63 -10.76 13.06 21.38
C PRO A 63 -11.52 12.52 22.61
#